data_AF-A0A7K2QHB4-F1
#
_entry.id   AF-A0A7K2QHB4-F1
#
_cell.length_a   1.000
_cell.length_b   1.000
_cell.length_c   1.000
_cell.angle_alpha   90.00
_cell.angle_beta   90.00
_cell.angle_gamma   90.00
#
_symmetry.space_group_name_H-M   'P 1'
#
loop_
_entity.id
_entity.type
_entity.pdbx_description
1 polymer ?
#
loop_
_entity_poly.entity_id
_entity_poly.type
_entity_poly.pdbx_seq_one_letter_code
_entity_poly.pdbx_strand_id
1 'polypeptide(L)'
;VKNYTGDVLNFDMAAELAEEDGIQVDRVLVNDDVAVTDSLYTAGRRGTGATLFVEKIAGAAAEEGASLAQVAAVARRVNEASGSFGVALSACTTPAKGTPTFDLPDGELELGIGIHGEPGRER
;
A
#
# COMPACT_ATOMS: atom_id res chain seq x y z
N VAL A 1 -5.12 4.53 2.28
CA VAL A 1 -5.15 3.92 0.92
C VAL A 1 -3.75 3.43 0.59
N LYS A 2 -3.58 2.18 0.15
CA LYS A 2 -2.27 1.69 -0.31
C LYS A 2 -1.98 2.28 -1.69
N ASN A 3 -0.72 2.65 -1.97
CA ASN A 3 -0.38 3.29 -3.24
C ASN A 3 -0.33 2.29 -4.41
N TYR A 4 -1.51 1.96 -4.92
CA TYR A 4 -1.75 1.22 -6.17
C TYR A 4 -2.70 2.04 -7.03
N THR A 5 -2.45 2.13 -8.33
CA THR A 5 -3.20 2.99 -9.26
C THR A 5 -4.70 2.71 -9.20
N GLY A 6 -5.11 1.44 -9.16
CA GLY A 6 -6.52 1.07 -9.01
C GLY A 6 -7.11 1.54 -7.68
N ASP A 7 -6.39 1.35 -6.57
CA ASP A 7 -6.83 1.80 -5.24
C ASP A 7 -6.95 3.33 -5.20
N VAL A 8 -5.94 4.05 -5.68
CA VAL A 8 -5.92 5.52 -5.68
C VAL A 8 -7.08 6.07 -6.49
N LEU A 9 -7.28 5.61 -7.72
CA LEU A 9 -8.36 6.10 -8.59
C LEU A 9 -9.75 5.85 -7.99
N ASN A 10 -9.99 4.64 -7.46
CA ASN A 10 -11.30 4.31 -6.91
C ASN A 10 -11.58 5.04 -5.59
N PHE A 11 -10.59 5.16 -4.70
CA PHE A 11 -10.77 5.87 -3.44
C PHE A 11 -10.85 7.39 -3.62
N ASP A 12 -10.24 7.95 -4.67
CA ASP A 12 -10.35 9.38 -4.96
C ASP A 12 -11.73 9.73 -5.48
N MET A 13 -12.25 8.93 -6.41
CA MET A 13 -13.64 9.03 -6.84
C MET A 13 -14.60 8.88 -5.66
N ALA A 14 -14.37 7.93 -4.76
CA ALA A 14 -15.22 7.73 -3.59
C ALA A 14 -15.17 8.91 -2.60
N ALA A 15 -14.00 9.53 -2.42
CA ALA A 15 -13.84 10.72 -1.59
C ALA A 15 -14.58 11.92 -2.19
N GLU A 16 -14.44 12.15 -3.49
CA GLU A 16 -15.15 13.21 -4.22
C GLU A 16 -16.67 13.06 -4.09
N LEU A 17 -17.20 11.85 -4.29
CA LEU A 17 -18.63 11.56 -4.13
C LEU A 17 -19.12 11.80 -2.70
N ALA A 18 -18.33 11.45 -1.68
CA ALA A 18 -18.68 11.69 -0.28
C ALA A 18 -18.66 13.19 0.07
N GLU A 19 -17.72 13.94 -0.49
CA GLU A 19 -17.64 15.39 -0.33
C GLU A 19 -18.82 16.11 -1.00
N GLU A 20 -19.29 15.63 -2.16
CA GLU A 20 -20.53 16.12 -2.81
C GLU A 20 -21.77 15.94 -1.90
N ASP A 21 -21.79 14.88 -1.09
CA ASP A 21 -22.82 14.62 -0.07
C ASP A 21 -22.58 15.39 1.26
N GLY A 22 -21.57 16.27 1.31
CA GLY A 22 -21.24 17.09 2.48
C GLY A 22 -20.51 16.34 3.60
N ILE A 23 -19.95 15.17 3.32
CA ILE A 23 -19.13 14.41 4.28
C ILE A 23 -17.69 14.91 4.20
N GLN A 24 -17.13 15.32 5.34
CA GLN A 24 -15.72 15.70 5.40
C GLN A 24 -14.83 14.43 5.32
N VAL A 25 -13.96 14.38 4.32
CA VAL A 25 -13.02 13.26 4.11
C VAL A 25 -11.58 13.77 4.23
N ASP A 26 -10.70 12.94 4.81
CA ASP A 26 -9.25 13.13 4.67
C ASP A 26 -8.62 11.79 4.26
N ARG A 27 -7.58 11.85 3.43
CA ARG A 27 -6.93 10.69 2.82
C ARG A 27 -5.45 10.65 3.17
N VAL A 28 -5.00 9.47 3.57
CA VAL A 28 -3.57 9.14 3.73
C VAL A 28 -3.19 8.05 2.74
N LEU A 29 -2.26 8.38 1.86
CA LEU A 29 -1.66 7.47 0.90
C LEU A 29 -0.44 6.81 1.52
N VAL A 30 -0.44 5.47 1.61
CA VAL A 30 0.67 4.69 2.16
C VAL A 30 1.57 4.23 1.02
N ASN A 31 2.85 4.61 1.08
CA ASN A 31 3.84 4.42 0.02
C ASN A 31 5.22 4.02 0.57
N ASP A 32 5.19 3.08 1.52
CA ASP A 32 6.32 2.66 2.35
C ASP A 32 7.30 1.70 1.67
N ASP A 33 6.97 1.13 0.51
CA ASP A 33 7.88 0.19 -0.16
C ASP A 33 9.12 0.90 -0.70
N VAL A 34 10.30 0.61 -0.14
CA VAL A 34 11.59 1.21 -0.56
C VAL A 34 12.22 0.51 -1.76
N ALA A 35 11.62 -0.56 -2.30
CA ALA A 35 12.22 -1.37 -3.35
C ALA A 35 12.15 -0.72 -4.75
N VAL A 36 11.03 -0.16 -5.17
CA VAL A 36 10.90 0.35 -6.55
C VAL A 36 10.22 1.72 -6.53
N THR A 37 10.66 2.59 -7.43
CA THR A 37 9.94 3.83 -7.77
C THR A 37 9.35 3.62 -9.16
N ASP A 38 8.01 3.63 -9.24
CA ASP A 38 7.19 3.23 -10.38
C ASP A 38 7.21 1.72 -10.69
N SER A 39 6.04 1.08 -10.68
CA SER A 39 5.89 -0.36 -10.94
C SER A 39 4.67 -0.64 -11.82
N LEU A 40 4.47 -1.91 -12.22
CA LEU A 40 3.38 -2.35 -13.11
C LEU A 40 1.98 -1.79 -12.76
N TYR A 41 1.70 -1.55 -11.48
CA TYR A 41 0.40 -1.07 -11.02
C TYR A 41 0.48 0.19 -10.16
N THR A 42 1.63 0.88 -10.08
CA THR A 42 1.83 2.01 -9.17
C THR A 42 2.68 3.11 -9.80
N ALA A 43 2.22 4.35 -9.71
CA ALA A 43 3.06 5.54 -9.83
C ALA A 43 3.66 5.90 -8.45
N GLY A 44 4.97 6.07 -8.37
CA GLY A 44 5.72 6.22 -7.13
C GLY A 44 6.01 4.89 -6.41
N ARG A 45 6.18 4.95 -5.09
CA ARG A 45 6.47 3.79 -4.23
C ARG A 45 5.18 3.05 -3.85
N ARG A 46 5.19 1.71 -3.84
CA ARG A 46 4.03 0.87 -3.45
C ARG A 46 3.70 1.03 -1.96
N GLY A 47 2.44 0.77 -1.60
CA GLY A 47 2.00 0.66 -0.20
C GLY A 47 1.94 -0.80 0.24
N THR A 48 2.70 -1.18 1.27
CA THR A 48 2.90 -2.58 1.69
C THR A 48 2.74 -2.73 3.20
N GLY A 49 3.75 -3.25 3.91
CA GLY A 49 3.68 -3.65 5.31
C GLY A 49 3.40 -2.52 6.29
N ALA A 50 3.83 -1.29 6.01
CA ALA A 50 3.60 -0.17 6.92
C ALA A 50 2.13 0.20 7.06
N THR A 51 1.29 -0.21 6.10
CA THR A 51 -0.16 0.00 6.13
C THR A 51 -0.76 -0.46 7.45
N LEU A 52 -0.33 -1.62 7.97
CA LEU A 52 -0.83 -2.15 9.25
C LEU A 52 -0.54 -1.21 10.43
N PHE A 53 0.65 -0.60 10.47
CA PHE A 53 1.03 0.33 11.53
C PHE A 53 0.30 1.67 11.39
N VAL A 54 0.12 2.15 10.16
CA VAL A 54 -0.70 3.34 9.88
C VAL A 54 -2.12 3.11 10.38
N GLU A 55 -2.75 1.98 10.02
CA GLU A 55 -4.10 1.61 10.46
C GLU A 55 -4.20 1.50 11.98
N LYS A 56 -3.26 0.80 12.63
CA LYS A 56 -3.30 0.55 14.08
C LYS A 56 -3.13 1.81 14.91
N ILE A 57 -2.26 2.73 14.49
CA ILE A 57 -1.96 3.98 15.20
C ILE A 57 -3.05 5.02 14.92
N ALA A 58 -3.49 5.16 13.67
CA ALA A 58 -4.61 6.04 13.32
C ALA A 58 -5.90 5.61 14.04
N GLY A 59 -6.19 4.31 14.07
CA GLY A 59 -7.34 3.75 14.77
C GLY A 59 -7.27 3.99 16.28
N ALA A 60 -6.09 3.91 16.90
CA ALA A 60 -5.94 4.24 18.32
C ALA A 60 -6.21 5.73 18.60
N ALA A 61 -5.66 6.64 17.78
CA ALA A 61 -5.92 8.07 17.92
C ALA A 61 -7.42 8.40 17.73
N ALA A 62 -8.08 7.75 16.78
CA ALA A 62 -9.52 7.90 16.55
C ALA A 62 -10.35 7.41 17.76
N GLU A 63 -10.01 6.25 18.33
CA GLU A 63 -10.66 5.70 19.53
C GLU A 63 -10.52 6.63 20.75
N GLU A 64 -9.38 7.32 20.86
CA GLU A 64 -9.13 8.34 21.91
C GLU A 64 -9.88 9.66 21.68
N GLY A 65 -10.67 9.77 20.61
CA GLY A 65 -11.48 10.95 20.29
C GLY A 65 -10.72 12.08 19.59
N ALA A 66 -9.57 11.79 18.98
CA ALA A 66 -8.84 12.77 18.19
C ALA A 66 -9.68 13.24 16.97
N SER A 67 -9.52 14.50 16.60
CA SER A 67 -10.18 15.05 15.39
C SER A 67 -9.67 14.37 14.11
N LEU A 68 -10.48 14.40 13.03
CA LEU A 68 -10.09 13.87 11.72
C LEU A 68 -8.70 14.36 11.28
N ALA A 69 -8.42 15.66 11.45
CA ALA A 69 -7.13 16.25 11.09
C ALA A 69 -5.97 15.67 11.92
N GLN A 70 -6.17 15.42 13.21
CA GLN A 70 -5.15 14.81 14.08
C GLN A 70 -4.90 13.34 13.73
N VAL A 71 -5.97 12.58 13.43
CA VAL A 71 -5.88 11.18 12.98
C VAL A 71 -5.12 11.10 11.66
N ALA A 72 -5.44 11.95 10.70
CA ALA A 72 -4.74 12.01 9.42
C ALA A 72 -3.28 12.44 9.59
N ALA A 73 -2.99 13.41 10.47
CA ALA A 73 -1.62 13.86 10.74
C ALA A 73 -0.74 12.75 11.33
N VAL A 74 -1.24 12.00 12.32
CA VAL A 74 -0.46 10.89 12.90
C VAL A 74 -0.27 9.76 11.88
N ALA A 75 -1.29 9.46 11.07
CA ALA A 75 -1.20 8.47 10.00
C ALA A 75 -0.15 8.84 8.95
N ARG A 76 -0.11 10.10 8.48
CA ARG A 76 0.93 10.61 7.56
C ARG A 76 2.32 10.49 8.16
N ARG A 77 2.48 10.90 9.43
CA ARG A 77 3.76 10.80 10.15
C ARG A 77 4.26 9.36 10.26
N VAL A 78 3.38 8.40 10.53
CA VAL A 78 3.75 6.98 10.59
C VAL A 78 4.20 6.50 9.21
N ASN A 79 3.49 6.86 8.13
CA ASN A 79 3.88 6.51 6.77
C ASN A 79 5.26 7.11 6.41
N GLU A 80 5.50 8.40 6.68
CA GLU A 80 6.77 9.08 6.40
C GLU A 80 7.94 8.50 7.17
N ALA A 81 7.70 7.98 8.38
CA ALA A 81 8.71 7.34 9.21
C ALA A 81 8.92 5.85 8.89
N SER A 82 8.23 5.31 7.88
CA SER A 82 8.24 3.88 7.57
C SER A 82 8.93 3.57 6.24
N GLY A 83 9.65 2.45 6.23
CA GLY A 83 10.19 1.84 5.02
C GLY A 83 10.04 0.32 5.10
N SER A 84 9.51 -0.29 4.05
CA SER A 84 9.30 -1.73 3.92
C SER A 84 10.04 -2.27 2.71
N PHE A 85 10.53 -3.50 2.81
CA PHE A 85 11.18 -4.21 1.72
C PHE A 85 10.78 -5.69 1.74
N GLY A 86 10.16 -6.15 0.66
CA GLY A 86 9.70 -7.54 0.51
C GLY A 86 10.75 -8.44 -0.13
N VAL A 87 10.70 -9.74 0.16
CA VAL A 87 11.45 -10.78 -0.55
C VAL A 87 10.51 -11.97 -0.81
N ALA A 88 10.55 -12.55 -2.01
CA ALA A 88 9.84 -13.79 -2.31
C ALA A 88 10.81 -14.93 -2.59
N LEU A 89 10.52 -16.09 -1.99
CA LEU A 89 11.19 -17.38 -2.27
C LEU A 89 10.39 -18.24 -3.28
N SER A 90 9.18 -17.82 -3.61
CA SER A 90 8.31 -18.44 -4.60
C SER A 90 7.27 -17.43 -5.08
N ALA A 91 6.80 -17.57 -6.31
CA ALA A 91 5.69 -16.78 -6.82
C ALA A 91 4.34 -17.20 -6.19
N CYS A 92 3.43 -16.23 -6.05
CA CYS A 92 2.05 -16.53 -5.67
C CYS A 92 1.26 -17.05 -6.88
N THR A 93 0.18 -17.80 -6.63
CA THR A 93 -0.78 -18.21 -7.68
C THR A 93 -2.13 -17.64 -7.33
N THR A 94 -2.69 -16.80 -8.20
CA THR A 94 -4.08 -16.36 -8.05
C THR A 94 -5.01 -17.47 -8.55
N PRO A 95 -6.16 -17.73 -7.87
CA PRO A 95 -7.08 -18.78 -8.31
C PRO A 95 -7.55 -18.62 -9.76
N ALA A 96 -7.74 -17.38 -10.23
CA ALA A 96 -8.15 -17.09 -11.59
C ALA A 96 -7.08 -17.39 -12.65
N LYS A 97 -5.79 -17.18 -12.33
CA LYS A 97 -4.68 -17.48 -13.25
C LYS A 97 -4.36 -18.98 -13.28
N GLY A 98 -4.55 -19.67 -12.15
CA GLY A 98 -4.32 -21.12 -12.01
C GLY A 98 -2.86 -21.56 -12.14
N THR A 99 -1.93 -20.62 -12.35
CA THR A 99 -0.48 -20.82 -12.49
C THR A 99 0.27 -19.69 -11.78
N PRO A 100 1.57 -19.89 -11.41
CA PRO A 100 2.36 -18.87 -10.74
C PRO A 100 2.36 -17.52 -11.46
N THR A 101 2.37 -16.41 -10.71
CA THR A 101 2.32 -15.05 -11.26
C THR A 101 3.57 -14.71 -12.06
N PHE A 102 4.72 -15.24 -11.67
CA PHE A 102 5.99 -15.17 -12.38
C PHE A 102 6.78 -16.49 -12.19
N ASP A 103 7.79 -16.70 -13.03
CA ASP A 103 8.72 -17.82 -12.88
C ASP A 103 9.88 -17.42 -11.96
N LEU A 104 10.20 -18.28 -10.98
CA LEU A 104 11.32 -18.10 -10.05
C LEU A 104 11.98 -19.48 -9.82
N PRO A 105 13.16 -19.73 -10.41
CA PRO A 105 13.89 -20.99 -10.30
C PRO A 105 14.28 -21.36 -8.87
N ASP A 106 14.48 -22.66 -8.63
CA ASP A 106 15.00 -23.16 -7.36
C ASP A 106 16.38 -22.55 -7.05
N GLY A 107 16.51 -21.99 -5.84
CA GLY A 107 17.75 -21.35 -5.37
C GLY A 107 17.86 -19.86 -5.70
N GLU A 108 16.90 -19.29 -6.42
CA GLU A 108 16.76 -17.83 -6.63
C GLU A 108 15.73 -17.24 -5.66
N LEU A 109 15.79 -15.91 -5.47
CA LEU A 109 14.80 -15.16 -4.71
C LEU A 109 14.48 -13.85 -5.44
N GLU A 110 13.29 -13.29 -5.25
CA GLU A 110 12.98 -11.97 -5.81
C GLU A 110 13.13 -10.90 -4.72
N LEU A 111 14.09 -10.00 -4.90
CA LEU A 111 14.34 -8.87 -4.01
C LEU A 111 13.41 -7.71 -4.34
N GLY A 112 12.62 -7.27 -3.37
CA GLY A 112 11.73 -6.13 -3.51
C GLY A 112 10.42 -6.45 -4.21
N ILE A 113 9.93 -7.68 -4.10
CA ILE A 113 8.63 -8.09 -4.67
C ILE A 113 7.47 -7.24 -4.11
N GLY A 114 6.49 -6.91 -4.96
CA GLY A 114 5.22 -6.31 -4.53
C GLY A 114 4.22 -7.33 -3.98
N ILE A 115 3.21 -6.87 -3.23
CA ILE A 115 2.24 -7.78 -2.57
C ILE A 115 1.29 -8.49 -3.54
N HIS A 116 1.22 -8.09 -4.81
CA HIS A 116 0.46 -8.77 -5.85
C HIS A 116 1.36 -9.59 -6.80
N GLY A 117 2.64 -9.74 -6.46
CA GLY A 117 3.62 -10.44 -7.31
C GLY A 117 4.20 -9.55 -8.40
N GLU A 118 4.13 -8.22 -8.25
CA GLU A 118 4.82 -7.29 -9.15
C GLU A 118 6.35 -7.48 -9.01
N PRO A 119 7.10 -7.51 -10.13
CA PRO A 119 8.55 -7.59 -10.12
C PRO A 119 9.20 -6.62 -9.14
N GLY A 120 10.28 -7.09 -8.53
CA GLY A 120 11.13 -6.32 -7.66
C GLY A 120 12.27 -5.65 -8.40
N ARG A 121 13.41 -5.52 -7.72
CA ARG A 121 14.64 -4.93 -8.26
C ARG A 121 15.48 -5.94 -9.02
N GLU A 122 15.62 -7.12 -8.45
CA GLU A 122 16.64 -8.11 -8.84
C GLU A 122 16.20 -9.51 -8.40
N ARG A 123 16.77 -10.52 -9.06
CA ARG A 123 16.64 -11.94 -8.75
C ARG A 123 18.01 -12.53 -8.40
#